data_AF-A0A918PEG6-F1
#
_entry.id   AF-A0A918PEG6-F1
#
_cell.length_a   1.000
_cell.length_b   1.000
_cell.length_c   1.000
_cell.angle_alpha   90.00
_cell.angle_beta   90.00
_cell.angle_gamma   90.00
#
_symmetry.space_group_name_H-M   'P 1'
#
loop_
_entity.id
_entity.type
_entity.pdbx_description
1 polymer ?
#
loop_
_entity_poly.entity_id
_entity_poly.type
_entity_poly.pdbx_seq_one_letter_code
_entity_poly.pdbx_strand_id
1 'polypeptide(L)'
;MAVIVLKMTDAGLAAVQAASGTDPVEITELGLTATAFDYAPTLTALPGEFKRLDVASGVATAPNVTHLTAYDTSGDTWTATGLGLFLADGTLFAVHPSADPIMTKVALAFGLLAFDIAFEADLAANIAYGNAVFTYPAATEESQGVAEIATQGEVNAGTDDQRIVTPLKLAALLAALLGPVTAAIGSLTASLAALLTDVWRPSNDGAGSGLDADLLDGRHGAWYAPAGQVAAFAMAVAPAGWLACNGAAVSRETYAALFSAISTEWGGGDGSTTFNLPDLRGEFLRGWDDGRGIDADRDFASFQADELKEHAHGLKISTELYASHDGSEENDRMVRASDAPQANYISAAGGTETRPRNRAVLYCIKT
;
A
#
# COMPACT_ATOMS: atom_id res chain seq x y z
N MET A 1 -62.82 15.31 25.06
CA MET A 1 -62.75 15.46 26.53
C MET A 1 -62.99 16.92 26.85
N ALA A 2 -63.65 17.22 27.98
CA ALA A 2 -63.59 18.57 28.54
C ALA A 2 -62.15 18.83 29.03
N VAL A 3 -61.60 20.00 28.76
CA VAL A 3 -60.25 20.36 29.24
C VAL A 3 -60.35 20.70 30.72
N ILE A 4 -59.51 20.07 31.55
CA ILE A 4 -59.38 20.39 32.97
C ILE A 4 -58.55 21.67 33.09
N VAL A 5 -59.22 22.80 33.31
CA VAL A 5 -58.57 24.11 33.50
C VAL A 5 -58.40 24.38 34.98
N LEU A 6 -57.15 24.39 35.46
CA LEU A 6 -56.82 24.70 36.85
C LEU A 6 -56.66 26.21 37.06
N LYS A 7 -57.30 26.74 38.10
CA LYS A 7 -57.23 28.16 38.47
C LYS A 7 -56.36 28.33 39.71
N MET A 8 -55.39 29.23 39.63
CA MET A 8 -54.42 29.47 40.72
C MET A 8 -55.10 30.10 41.93
N THR A 9 -54.63 29.79 43.13
CA THR A 9 -54.98 30.56 44.34
C THR A 9 -54.10 31.79 44.45
N ASP A 10 -54.46 32.75 45.31
CA ASP A 10 -53.61 33.89 45.67
C ASP A 10 -52.27 33.41 46.26
N ALA A 11 -52.29 32.30 47.02
CA ALA A 11 -51.09 31.70 47.59
C ALA A 11 -50.20 31.03 46.52
N GLY A 12 -50.78 30.31 45.58
CA GLY A 12 -50.06 29.72 44.44
C GLY A 12 -49.48 30.78 43.51
N LEU A 13 -50.24 31.85 43.24
CA LEU A 13 -49.75 33.00 42.46
C LEU A 13 -48.59 33.70 43.16
N ALA A 14 -48.69 33.93 44.47
CA ALA A 14 -47.60 34.49 45.27
C ALA A 14 -46.36 33.60 45.27
N ALA A 15 -46.52 32.26 45.32
CA ALA A 15 -45.42 31.32 45.24
C ALA A 15 -44.68 31.40 43.88
N VAL A 16 -45.41 31.43 42.75
CA VAL A 16 -44.77 31.56 41.42
C VAL A 16 -44.13 32.94 41.22
N GLN A 17 -44.73 34.00 41.75
CA GLN A 17 -44.15 35.34 41.71
C GLN A 17 -42.88 35.45 42.56
N ALA A 18 -42.84 34.79 43.73
CA ALA A 18 -41.64 34.70 44.57
C ALA A 18 -40.51 33.90 43.91
N ALA A 19 -40.85 32.85 43.15
CA ALA A 19 -39.88 32.02 42.43
C ALA A 19 -39.31 32.66 41.15
N SER A 20 -39.84 33.82 40.72
CA SER A 20 -39.48 34.47 39.46
C SER A 20 -38.03 34.99 39.46
N GLY A 21 -37.10 34.14 39.02
CA GLY A 21 -35.65 34.40 39.00
C GLY A 21 -34.85 33.62 40.04
N THR A 22 -35.46 32.64 40.72
CA THR A 22 -34.83 31.72 41.67
C THR A 22 -35.22 30.27 41.32
N ASP A 23 -35.02 29.32 42.24
CA ASP A 23 -35.45 27.94 42.04
C ASP A 23 -36.98 27.85 41.77
N PRO A 24 -37.41 27.02 40.80
CA PRO A 24 -38.82 26.90 40.41
C PRO A 24 -39.69 26.25 41.50
N VAL A 25 -40.97 26.59 41.50
CA VAL A 25 -41.96 26.06 42.45
C VAL A 25 -42.25 24.59 42.16
N GLU A 26 -41.96 23.68 43.09
CA GLU A 26 -42.20 22.24 42.92
C GLU A 26 -43.62 21.82 43.32
N ILE A 27 -44.37 21.27 42.36
CA ILE A 27 -45.69 20.66 42.61
C ILE A 27 -45.50 19.17 42.88
N THR A 28 -45.89 18.72 44.08
CA THR A 28 -45.60 17.38 44.60
C THR A 28 -46.83 16.52 44.84
N GLU A 29 -48.00 17.10 45.13
CA GLU A 29 -49.22 16.33 45.43
C GLU A 29 -50.45 16.83 44.63
N LEU A 30 -51.33 15.89 44.28
CA LEU A 30 -52.64 16.11 43.68
C LEU A 30 -53.72 15.69 44.68
N GLY A 31 -54.44 16.66 45.25
CA GLY A 31 -55.62 16.43 46.08
C GLY A 31 -56.88 16.18 45.26
N LEU A 32 -57.73 15.28 45.77
CA LEU A 32 -59.04 14.94 45.22
C LEU A 32 -60.15 15.39 46.17
N THR A 33 -61.22 15.96 45.62
CA THR A 33 -62.47 16.22 46.35
C THR A 33 -63.68 15.65 45.62
N ALA A 34 -64.66 15.18 46.41
CA ALA A 34 -65.98 14.75 45.96
C ALA A 34 -67.06 15.83 46.25
N THR A 35 -66.66 16.97 46.81
CA THR A 35 -67.53 18.09 47.13
C THR A 35 -67.44 19.11 45.99
N ALA A 36 -68.57 19.46 45.37
CA ALA A 36 -68.61 20.57 44.44
C ALA A 36 -68.41 21.90 45.20
N PHE A 37 -67.57 22.79 44.67
CA PHE A 37 -67.26 24.09 45.26
C PHE A 37 -67.12 25.15 44.18
N ASP A 38 -67.30 26.42 44.52
CA ASP A 38 -66.98 27.54 43.63
C ASP A 38 -65.51 27.94 43.78
N TYR A 39 -64.86 28.29 42.67
CA TYR A 39 -63.51 28.84 42.72
C TYR A 39 -63.51 30.22 43.40
N ALA A 40 -62.67 30.36 44.43
CA ALA A 40 -62.25 31.65 44.97
C ALA A 40 -60.71 31.67 45.02
N PRO A 41 -60.05 32.78 44.64
CA PRO A 41 -58.58 32.86 44.69
C PRO A 41 -58.05 32.77 46.12
N THR A 42 -58.84 33.19 47.11
CA THR A 42 -58.49 33.16 48.55
C THR A 42 -58.53 31.77 49.19
N LEU A 43 -58.74 30.69 48.43
CA LEU A 43 -58.72 29.32 48.95
C LEU A 43 -57.32 28.92 49.44
N THR A 44 -57.22 28.48 50.69
CA THR A 44 -55.98 27.98 51.31
C THR A 44 -55.95 26.45 51.50
N ALA A 45 -57.07 25.77 51.29
CA ALA A 45 -57.21 24.31 51.34
C ALA A 45 -58.29 23.85 50.36
N LEU A 46 -58.19 22.62 49.84
CA LEU A 46 -59.15 22.08 48.87
C LEU A 46 -60.47 21.74 49.59
N PRO A 47 -61.62 22.34 49.25
CA PRO A 47 -62.87 22.10 49.97
C PRO A 47 -63.32 20.64 49.86
N GLY A 48 -63.48 19.96 51.00
CA GLY A 48 -63.92 18.56 51.04
C GLY A 48 -62.88 17.56 50.50
N GLU A 49 -61.60 17.91 50.54
CA GLU A 49 -60.48 17.01 50.23
C GLU A 49 -60.62 15.67 50.98
N PHE A 50 -60.56 14.56 50.24
CA PHE A 50 -60.63 13.20 50.82
C PHE A 50 -59.36 12.37 50.60
N LYS A 51 -58.47 12.80 49.69
CA LYS A 51 -57.25 12.07 49.34
C LYS A 51 -56.21 12.97 48.68
N ARG A 52 -54.93 12.71 48.93
CA ARG A 52 -53.79 13.17 48.12
C ARG A 52 -53.15 12.01 47.38
N LEU A 53 -52.66 12.29 46.18
CA LEU A 53 -51.86 11.40 45.34
C LEU A 53 -50.51 12.06 45.07
N ASP A 54 -49.43 11.30 45.11
CA ASP A 54 -48.12 11.81 44.71
C ASP A 54 -48.12 12.13 43.20
N VAL A 55 -47.58 13.30 42.85
CA VAL A 55 -47.30 13.68 41.46
C VAL A 55 -46.01 12.99 41.03
N ALA A 56 -46.12 12.11 40.03
CA ALA A 56 -45.04 11.20 39.64
C ALA A 56 -44.29 11.64 38.38
N SER A 57 -44.83 12.61 37.63
CA SER A 57 -44.15 13.27 36.51
C SER A 57 -44.90 14.53 36.10
N GLY A 58 -44.18 15.53 35.60
CA GLY A 58 -44.77 16.66 34.88
C GLY A 58 -43.81 17.29 33.87
N VAL A 59 -44.33 17.70 32.71
CA VAL A 59 -43.56 18.34 31.63
C VAL A 59 -44.35 19.50 31.03
N ALA A 60 -43.74 20.69 30.98
CA ALA A 60 -44.30 21.83 30.26
C ALA A 60 -44.37 21.52 28.76
N THR A 61 -45.58 21.48 28.20
CA THR A 61 -45.86 21.23 26.78
C THR A 61 -46.15 22.51 26.00
N ALA A 62 -46.47 23.61 26.69
CA ALA A 62 -46.53 24.97 26.16
C ALA A 62 -46.28 26.00 27.29
N PRO A 63 -46.08 27.32 27.01
CA PRO A 63 -45.79 28.33 28.04
C PRO A 63 -46.82 28.43 29.18
N ASN A 64 -48.07 28.06 28.89
CA ASN A 64 -49.16 27.98 29.87
C ASN A 64 -49.77 26.57 29.98
N VAL A 65 -49.14 25.53 29.42
CA VAL A 65 -49.65 24.14 29.48
C VAL A 65 -48.60 23.19 30.02
N THR A 66 -48.95 22.40 31.05
CA THR A 66 -48.13 21.29 31.53
C THR A 66 -48.90 19.98 31.48
N HIS A 67 -48.30 18.95 30.92
CA HIS A 67 -48.77 17.58 31.12
C HIS A 67 -48.36 17.09 32.51
N LEU A 68 -49.30 16.63 33.34
CA LEU A 68 -49.02 16.07 34.66
C LEU A 68 -49.53 14.64 34.77
N THR A 69 -48.80 13.80 35.49
CA THR A 69 -49.19 12.41 35.78
C THR A 69 -49.18 12.12 37.28
N ALA A 70 -50.32 11.64 37.80
CA ALA A 70 -50.46 11.12 39.16
C ALA A 70 -51.09 9.72 39.14
N TYR A 71 -50.70 8.87 40.09
CA TYR A 71 -51.13 7.46 40.17
C TYR A 71 -51.80 7.16 41.51
N ASP A 72 -52.94 6.46 41.50
CA ASP A 72 -53.50 5.80 42.67
C ASP A 72 -53.43 4.28 42.52
N THR A 73 -52.53 3.65 43.28
CA THR A 73 -52.31 2.19 43.35
C THR A 73 -53.02 1.52 44.52
N SER A 74 -53.69 2.28 45.40
CA SER A 74 -54.44 1.74 46.54
C SER A 74 -55.71 0.98 46.12
N GLY A 75 -56.30 0.21 47.05
CA GLY A 75 -57.60 -0.44 46.86
C GLY A 75 -58.82 0.50 46.98
N ASP A 76 -58.63 1.80 47.18
CA ASP A 76 -59.74 2.73 47.45
C ASP A 76 -60.66 2.91 46.24
N THR A 77 -61.97 3.01 46.50
CA THR A 77 -62.99 3.38 45.51
C THR A 77 -63.44 4.82 45.76
N TRP A 78 -63.41 5.66 44.74
CA TRP A 78 -63.75 7.08 44.87
C TRP A 78 -64.27 7.68 43.56
N THR A 79 -65.02 8.78 43.67
CA THR A 79 -65.44 9.64 42.56
C THR A 79 -65.01 11.07 42.88
N ALA A 80 -64.17 11.66 42.04
CA ALA A 80 -63.69 13.02 42.20
C ALA A 80 -64.51 13.98 41.31
N THR A 81 -65.04 15.03 41.91
CA THR A 81 -65.71 16.16 41.25
C THR A 81 -64.84 17.41 41.24
N GLY A 82 -63.73 17.44 41.98
CA GLY A 82 -62.75 18.52 41.93
C GLY A 82 -61.34 18.05 42.22
N LEU A 83 -60.37 18.85 41.79
CA LEU A 83 -58.93 18.61 41.94
C LEU A 83 -58.24 19.83 42.55
N GLY A 84 -57.16 19.61 43.29
CA GLY A 84 -56.26 20.65 43.78
C GLY A 84 -54.80 20.22 43.65
N LEU A 85 -53.92 21.11 43.20
CA LEU A 85 -52.47 20.89 43.22
C LEU A 85 -51.86 21.50 44.47
N PHE A 86 -50.89 20.81 45.07
CA PHE A 86 -50.18 21.26 46.26
C PHE A 86 -48.65 21.27 46.05
N LEU A 87 -48.03 22.19 46.76
CA LEU A 87 -46.57 22.32 46.85
C LEU A 87 -46.00 21.44 47.96
N ALA A 88 -44.68 21.24 47.95
CA ALA A 88 -43.96 20.48 48.98
C ALA A 88 -44.15 20.99 50.42
N ASP A 89 -44.49 22.27 50.61
CA ASP A 89 -44.80 22.87 51.92
C ASP A 89 -46.28 22.74 52.34
N GLY A 90 -47.11 22.09 51.51
CA GLY A 90 -48.54 21.92 51.72
C GLY A 90 -49.42 23.07 51.22
N THR A 91 -48.85 24.12 50.59
CA THR A 91 -49.60 25.24 50.01
C THR A 91 -50.49 24.76 48.86
N LEU A 92 -51.78 25.11 48.90
CA LEU A 92 -52.70 24.89 47.79
C LEU A 92 -52.37 25.84 46.62
N PHE A 93 -51.86 25.29 45.52
CA PHE A 93 -51.36 26.03 44.37
C PHE A 93 -52.45 26.45 43.39
N ALA A 94 -53.28 25.50 42.96
CA ALA A 94 -54.34 25.71 41.99
C ALA A 94 -55.46 24.68 42.17
N VAL A 95 -56.69 25.04 41.79
CA VAL A 95 -57.88 24.20 41.93
C VAL A 95 -58.73 24.16 40.67
N HIS A 96 -59.36 23.01 40.43
CA HIS A 96 -60.34 22.82 39.36
C HIS A 96 -61.65 22.36 40.00
N PRO A 97 -62.61 23.27 40.20
CA PRO A 97 -63.96 22.89 40.59
C PRO A 97 -64.74 22.36 39.38
N SER A 98 -65.45 21.26 39.58
CA SER A 98 -66.53 20.81 38.69
C SER A 98 -67.73 20.37 39.52
N ALA A 99 -68.93 20.54 38.97
CA ALA A 99 -70.16 19.97 39.52
C ALA A 99 -70.36 18.52 39.02
N ASP A 100 -69.80 18.20 37.86
CA ASP A 100 -69.84 16.87 37.24
C ASP A 100 -68.62 16.02 37.66
N PRO A 101 -68.76 14.69 37.79
CA PRO A 101 -67.64 13.77 38.02
C PRO A 101 -66.55 13.87 36.95
N ILE A 102 -65.32 14.18 37.38
CA ILE A 102 -64.13 14.25 36.52
C ILE A 102 -63.55 12.85 36.31
N MET A 103 -63.50 12.05 37.38
CA MET A 103 -63.00 10.67 37.36
C MET A 103 -63.66 9.81 38.43
N THR A 104 -63.80 8.52 38.16
CA THR A 104 -64.19 7.50 39.15
C THR A 104 -63.20 6.35 39.08
N LYS A 105 -62.70 5.91 40.24
CA LYS A 105 -61.85 4.73 40.43
C LYS A 105 -62.60 3.68 41.24
N VAL A 106 -62.48 2.43 40.81
CA VAL A 106 -62.97 1.24 41.53
C VAL A 106 -61.79 0.44 42.09
N ALA A 107 -62.03 -0.32 43.16
CA ALA A 107 -60.99 -0.99 43.97
C ALA A 107 -60.00 -1.92 43.23
N LEU A 108 -60.30 -2.36 42.00
CA LEU A 108 -59.46 -3.24 41.19
C LEU A 108 -58.76 -2.53 40.01
N ALA A 109 -58.93 -1.21 39.87
CA ALA A 109 -58.37 -0.43 38.77
C ALA A 109 -57.25 0.51 39.28
N PHE A 110 -56.13 0.56 38.56
CA PHE A 110 -55.13 1.62 38.75
C PHE A 110 -55.73 2.95 38.30
N GLY A 111 -55.70 3.95 39.17
CA GLY A 111 -56.11 5.31 38.83
C GLY A 111 -54.96 6.04 38.17
N LEU A 112 -54.90 6.04 36.83
CA LEU A 112 -53.98 6.90 36.08
C LEU A 112 -54.67 8.22 35.74
N LEU A 113 -54.18 9.32 36.31
CA LEU A 113 -54.56 10.66 35.89
C LEU A 113 -53.40 11.24 35.09
N ALA A 114 -53.56 11.28 33.77
CA ALA A 114 -52.64 11.93 32.84
C ALA A 114 -53.45 12.98 32.05
N PHE A 115 -53.20 14.26 32.30
CA PHE A 115 -53.96 15.35 31.67
C PHE A 115 -53.10 16.60 31.42
N ASP A 116 -53.44 17.32 30.36
CA ASP A 116 -52.84 18.61 30.03
C ASP A 116 -53.54 19.71 30.84
N ILE A 117 -52.76 20.40 31.66
CA ILE A 117 -53.18 21.46 32.55
C ILE A 117 -52.89 22.79 31.88
N ALA A 118 -53.94 23.53 31.50
CA ALA A 118 -53.80 24.92 31.06
C ALA A 118 -53.96 25.87 32.26
N PHE A 119 -53.00 26.78 32.43
CA PHE A 119 -53.07 27.91 33.36
C PHE A 119 -53.57 29.19 32.65
N GLU A 120 -54.22 30.08 33.41
CA GLU A 120 -54.73 31.36 32.90
C GLU A 120 -53.61 32.41 32.65
N ALA A 121 -52.35 32.13 33.03
CA ALA A 121 -51.17 32.97 32.80
C ALA A 121 -49.98 32.15 32.25
N ASP A 122 -49.00 32.83 31.65
CA ASP A 122 -47.72 32.25 31.21
C ASP A 122 -46.79 32.04 32.43
N LEU A 123 -46.47 30.78 32.72
CA LEU A 123 -45.86 30.36 34.00
C LEU A 123 -44.81 29.24 33.83
N ALA A 124 -44.63 28.66 32.64
CA ALA A 124 -43.83 27.45 32.43
C ALA A 124 -42.35 27.58 32.81
N ALA A 125 -41.82 28.79 32.93
CA ALA A 125 -40.43 29.02 33.37
C ALA A 125 -40.21 28.83 34.89
N ASN A 126 -41.27 28.87 35.70
CA ASN A 126 -41.18 29.00 37.16
C ASN A 126 -41.79 27.81 37.93
N ILE A 127 -42.14 26.70 37.26
CA ILE A 127 -42.75 25.52 37.88
C ILE A 127 -41.90 24.27 37.58
N ALA A 128 -41.61 23.48 38.62
CA ALA A 128 -40.97 22.17 38.54
C ALA A 128 -41.91 21.08 39.06
N TYR A 129 -41.57 19.83 38.74
CA TYR A 129 -42.35 18.65 39.09
C TYR A 129 -41.43 17.56 39.64
N GLY A 130 -41.96 16.78 40.58
CA GLY A 130 -41.24 15.71 41.28
C GLY A 130 -40.49 14.76 40.36
N ASN A 131 -39.30 14.35 40.82
CA ASN A 131 -38.32 13.54 40.09
C ASN A 131 -38.92 12.28 39.43
N ALA A 132 -38.85 12.22 38.09
CA ALA A 132 -39.19 11.03 37.33
C ALA A 132 -38.18 9.89 37.60
N VAL A 133 -38.55 8.93 38.46
CA VAL A 133 -37.77 7.71 38.71
C VAL A 133 -37.80 6.80 37.49
N PHE A 134 -37.00 7.14 36.48
CA PHE A 134 -36.63 6.20 35.44
C PHE A 134 -35.78 5.11 36.10
N THR A 135 -36.39 3.96 36.38
CA THR A 135 -35.66 2.80 36.90
C THR A 135 -34.82 2.25 35.76
N TYR A 136 -33.51 2.51 35.78
CA TYR A 136 -32.55 1.95 34.85
C TYR A 136 -32.07 0.58 35.38
N PRO A 137 -32.63 -0.57 34.95
CA PRO A 137 -32.10 -1.87 35.33
C PRO A 137 -30.67 -2.04 34.80
N ALA A 138 -29.82 -2.76 35.53
CA ALA A 138 -28.47 -3.08 35.06
C ALA A 138 -28.52 -3.99 33.83
N ALA A 139 -27.62 -3.78 32.87
CA ALA A 139 -27.45 -4.70 31.74
C ALA A 139 -26.87 -6.04 32.22
N THR A 140 -27.31 -7.13 31.61
CA THR A 140 -26.81 -8.49 31.84
C THR A 140 -26.73 -9.24 30.51
N GLU A 141 -26.11 -10.43 30.46
CA GLU A 141 -26.09 -11.27 29.26
C GLU A 141 -27.49 -11.68 28.78
N GLU A 142 -28.46 -11.79 29.71
CA GLU A 142 -29.83 -12.26 29.41
C GLU A 142 -30.86 -11.11 29.27
N SER A 143 -30.60 -9.94 29.84
CA SER A 143 -31.56 -8.83 29.92
C SER A 143 -30.94 -7.47 29.59
N GLN A 144 -31.64 -6.70 28.75
CA GLN A 144 -31.26 -5.34 28.37
C GLN A 144 -31.35 -4.38 29.57
N GLY A 145 -30.38 -3.46 29.66
CA GLY A 145 -30.29 -2.48 30.73
C GLY A 145 -29.18 -1.46 30.47
N VAL A 146 -28.76 -0.76 31.53
CA VAL A 146 -27.66 0.22 31.51
C VAL A 146 -26.41 -0.39 32.16
N ALA A 147 -25.23 -0.08 31.62
CA ALA A 147 -23.94 -0.46 32.20
C ALA A 147 -22.96 0.72 32.13
N GLU A 148 -22.01 0.75 33.08
CA GLU A 148 -20.94 1.75 33.13
C GLU A 148 -19.89 1.47 32.03
N ILE A 149 -19.22 2.52 31.56
CA ILE A 149 -18.12 2.39 30.59
C ILE A 149 -16.80 2.16 31.33
N ALA A 150 -16.19 0.98 31.15
CA ALA A 150 -14.94 0.58 31.80
C ALA A 150 -13.80 1.60 31.61
N THR A 151 -13.01 1.88 32.63
CA THR A 151 -11.78 2.68 32.52
C THR A 151 -10.71 1.95 31.69
N GLN A 152 -9.68 2.66 31.21
CA GLN A 152 -8.58 1.99 30.50
C GLN A 152 -7.82 0.98 31.39
N GLY A 153 -7.76 1.23 32.71
CA GLY A 153 -7.15 0.31 33.66
C GLY A 153 -7.91 -1.02 33.76
N GLU A 154 -9.24 -0.94 33.83
CA GLU A 154 -10.12 -2.13 33.88
C GLU A 154 -10.10 -2.91 32.56
N VAL A 155 -10.12 -2.21 31.41
CA VAL A 155 -9.96 -2.84 30.08
C VAL A 155 -8.59 -3.54 29.95
N ASN A 156 -7.53 -2.97 30.51
CA ASN A 156 -6.20 -3.60 30.52
C ASN A 156 -6.09 -4.77 31.51
N ALA A 157 -6.86 -4.77 32.59
CA ALA A 157 -6.90 -5.86 33.56
C ALA A 157 -7.69 -7.06 33.03
N GLY A 158 -8.79 -6.83 32.29
CA GLY A 158 -9.59 -7.89 31.66
C GLY A 158 -10.35 -8.78 32.66
N THR A 159 -10.61 -8.29 33.86
CA THR A 159 -11.27 -9.03 34.96
C THR A 159 -12.69 -8.54 35.26
N ASP A 160 -13.20 -7.58 34.50
CA ASP A 160 -14.50 -6.93 34.71
C ASP A 160 -15.48 -7.38 33.63
N ASP A 161 -16.60 -7.95 34.07
CA ASP A 161 -17.68 -8.52 33.24
C ASP A 161 -19.00 -7.75 33.43
N GLN A 162 -18.95 -6.53 33.96
CA GLN A 162 -20.10 -5.66 34.24
C GLN A 162 -20.08 -4.36 33.42
N ARG A 163 -18.95 -4.03 32.78
CA ARG A 163 -18.71 -2.74 32.13
C ARG A 163 -18.43 -2.84 30.64
N ILE A 164 -18.85 -1.80 29.91
CA ILE A 164 -18.74 -1.75 28.44
C ILE A 164 -17.42 -1.12 27.99
N VAL A 165 -16.77 -1.75 27.00
CA VAL A 165 -15.55 -1.27 26.34
C VAL A 165 -15.89 -0.31 25.19
N THR A 166 -15.17 0.82 25.06
CA THR A 166 -15.30 1.71 23.89
C THR A 166 -14.28 1.40 22.80
N PRO A 167 -14.53 1.76 21.52
CA PRO A 167 -13.58 1.53 20.43
C PRO A 167 -12.17 2.07 20.69
N LEU A 168 -12.04 3.23 21.33
CA LEU A 168 -10.74 3.82 21.70
C LEU A 168 -9.98 2.96 22.71
N LYS A 169 -10.69 2.42 23.72
CA LYS A 169 -10.07 1.61 24.79
C LYS A 169 -9.65 0.24 24.29
N LEU A 170 -10.45 -0.36 23.39
CA LEU A 170 -10.12 -1.58 22.66
C LEU A 170 -8.89 -1.37 21.75
N ALA A 171 -8.83 -0.26 21.00
CA ALA A 171 -7.68 0.06 20.15
C ALA A 171 -6.39 0.24 20.96
N ALA A 172 -6.45 0.89 22.12
CA ALA A 172 -5.31 1.05 23.02
C ALA A 172 -4.80 -0.29 23.59
N LEU A 173 -5.71 -1.17 24.03
CA LEU A 173 -5.37 -2.53 24.49
C LEU A 173 -4.72 -3.35 23.35
N LEU A 174 -5.31 -3.32 22.16
CA LEU A 174 -4.80 -4.06 21.00
C LEU A 174 -3.42 -3.56 20.57
N ALA A 175 -3.18 -2.25 20.59
CA ALA A 175 -1.86 -1.68 20.32
C ALA A 175 -0.81 -2.11 21.35
N ALA A 176 -1.16 -2.14 22.64
CA ALA A 176 -0.26 -2.60 23.71
C ALA A 176 0.09 -4.09 23.59
N LEU A 177 -0.85 -4.94 23.15
CA LEU A 177 -0.63 -6.38 22.96
C LEU A 177 0.15 -6.68 21.66
N LEU A 178 -0.14 -5.99 20.56
CA LEU A 178 0.50 -6.24 19.25
C LEU A 178 1.86 -5.56 19.09
N GLY A 179 2.15 -4.47 19.82
CA GLY A 179 3.43 -3.76 19.77
C GLY A 179 4.64 -4.67 20.02
N PRO A 180 4.69 -5.43 21.15
CA PRO A 180 5.77 -6.36 21.45
C PRO A 180 5.93 -7.47 20.40
N VAL A 181 4.81 -8.00 19.87
CA VAL A 181 4.83 -9.02 18.82
C VAL A 181 5.43 -8.48 17.53
N THR A 182 5.03 -7.25 17.14
CA THR A 182 5.56 -6.57 15.95
C THR A 182 7.06 -6.31 16.08
N ALA A 183 7.52 -5.87 17.26
CA ALA A 183 8.94 -5.66 17.55
C ALA A 183 9.76 -6.97 17.52
N ALA A 184 9.20 -8.06 18.06
CA ALA A 184 9.82 -9.39 18.02
C ALA A 184 9.96 -9.93 16.59
N ILE A 185 8.93 -9.77 15.75
CA ILE A 185 8.97 -10.12 14.32
C ILE A 185 10.03 -9.28 13.59
N GLY A 186 10.11 -7.98 13.87
CA GLY A 186 11.15 -7.10 13.32
C GLY A 186 12.57 -7.55 13.71
N SER A 187 12.77 -7.91 14.98
CA SER A 187 14.05 -8.42 15.49
C SER A 187 14.42 -9.76 14.84
N LEU A 188 13.49 -10.70 14.73
CA LEU A 188 13.70 -11.98 14.05
C LEU A 188 14.04 -11.79 12.56
N THR A 189 13.35 -10.86 11.88
CA THR A 189 13.61 -10.54 10.47
C THR A 189 15.02 -9.97 10.29
N ALA A 190 15.45 -9.06 11.17
CA ALA A 190 16.81 -8.52 11.16
C ALA A 190 17.87 -9.59 11.48
N SER A 191 17.62 -10.47 12.45
CA SER A 191 18.52 -11.60 12.76
C SER A 191 18.62 -12.61 11.60
N LEU A 192 17.51 -12.90 10.92
CA LEU A 192 17.50 -13.78 9.75
C LEU A 192 18.23 -13.15 8.55
N ALA A 193 18.06 -11.86 8.32
CA ALA A 193 18.81 -11.12 7.30
C ALA A 193 20.31 -11.13 7.59
N ALA A 194 20.72 -10.89 8.85
CA ALA A 194 22.11 -10.97 9.28
C ALA A 194 22.69 -12.38 9.10
N LEU A 195 21.92 -13.43 9.46
CA LEU A 195 22.34 -14.82 9.26
C LEU A 195 22.50 -15.17 7.78
N LEU A 196 21.60 -14.68 6.91
CA LEU A 196 21.73 -14.84 5.46
C LEU A 196 23.01 -14.18 4.95
N THR A 197 23.34 -12.97 5.41
CA THR A 197 24.63 -12.30 5.08
C THR A 197 25.85 -12.90 5.79
N ASP A 198 25.67 -13.84 6.72
CA ASP A 198 26.76 -14.57 7.38
C ASP A 198 27.05 -15.91 6.70
N VAL A 199 26.00 -16.59 6.24
CA VAL A 199 26.08 -17.87 5.54
C VAL A 199 26.32 -17.68 4.03
N TRP A 200 25.81 -16.60 3.44
CA TRP A 200 25.95 -16.27 2.02
C TRP A 200 26.53 -14.85 1.87
N ARG A 201 27.83 -14.80 1.56
CA ARG A 201 28.69 -13.61 1.50
C ARG A 201 29.34 -13.52 0.11
N PRO A 202 29.81 -12.33 -0.31
CA PRO A 202 30.70 -12.17 -1.48
C PRO A 202 31.99 -13.02 -1.48
N SER A 203 32.29 -13.68 -0.35
CA SER A 203 33.41 -14.62 -0.19
C SER A 203 32.99 -16.09 -0.27
N ASN A 204 31.73 -16.41 -0.59
CA ASN A 204 31.25 -17.78 -0.83
C ASN A 204 30.00 -17.90 -1.72
N ASP A 205 29.59 -16.82 -2.40
CA ASP A 205 28.36 -16.73 -3.19
C ASP A 205 28.47 -17.22 -4.65
N GLY A 206 29.61 -17.83 -5.01
CA GLY A 206 29.84 -18.45 -6.32
C GLY A 206 31.04 -17.86 -7.05
N ALA A 207 30.89 -17.63 -8.36
CA ALA A 207 31.99 -17.26 -9.25
C ALA A 207 32.61 -15.90 -8.90
N GLY A 208 33.92 -15.90 -8.63
CA GLY A 208 34.69 -14.74 -8.18
C GLY A 208 34.89 -14.68 -6.66
N SER A 209 34.28 -15.59 -5.88
CA SER A 209 34.40 -15.62 -4.42
C SER A 209 35.77 -16.14 -3.92
N GLY A 210 36.52 -16.81 -4.78
CA GLY A 210 37.84 -17.38 -4.46
C GLY A 210 37.79 -18.67 -3.65
N LEU A 211 36.61 -19.27 -3.48
CA LEU A 211 36.46 -20.63 -2.94
C LEU A 211 36.42 -21.67 -4.06
N ASP A 212 36.89 -22.88 -3.74
CA ASP A 212 37.02 -24.04 -4.61
C ASP A 212 35.74 -24.47 -5.34
N ALA A 213 34.57 -24.02 -4.89
CA ALA A 213 33.29 -24.25 -5.57
C ALA A 213 33.17 -23.59 -6.97
N ASP A 214 33.98 -22.56 -7.29
CA ASP A 214 34.04 -21.95 -8.64
C ASP A 214 35.27 -22.39 -9.47
N LEU A 215 36.12 -23.25 -8.90
CA LEU A 215 37.39 -23.68 -9.47
C LEU A 215 37.30 -25.14 -9.93
N LEU A 216 37.39 -25.40 -11.24
CA LEU A 216 37.80 -26.73 -11.70
C LEU A 216 39.26 -26.92 -11.28
N ASP A 217 39.57 -27.98 -10.53
CA ASP A 217 40.92 -28.33 -10.04
C ASP A 217 41.74 -27.25 -9.28
N GLY A 218 41.09 -26.16 -8.83
CA GLY A 218 41.78 -25.01 -8.24
C GLY A 218 42.15 -23.91 -9.24
N ARG A 219 41.61 -23.96 -10.47
CA ARG A 219 41.73 -22.94 -11.51
C ARG A 219 40.37 -22.40 -11.96
N HIS A 220 40.28 -21.08 -12.06
CA HIS A 220 39.11 -20.39 -12.62
C HIS A 220 39.00 -20.70 -14.13
N GLY A 221 37.78 -20.73 -14.69
CA GLY A 221 37.55 -21.11 -16.09
C GLY A 221 38.37 -20.32 -17.13
N ALA A 222 38.69 -19.06 -16.84
CA ALA A 222 39.57 -18.22 -17.68
C ALA A 222 41.02 -18.71 -17.79
N TRP A 223 41.48 -19.61 -16.92
CA TRP A 223 42.79 -20.25 -17.01
C TRP A 223 42.91 -21.18 -18.23
N TYR A 224 41.79 -21.84 -18.60
CA TYR A 224 41.74 -22.76 -19.75
C TYR A 224 41.49 -22.04 -21.08
N ALA A 225 40.96 -20.82 -21.03
CA ALA A 225 40.78 -19.95 -22.19
C ALA A 225 40.87 -18.47 -21.78
N PRO A 226 42.06 -17.83 -21.86
CA PRO A 226 42.23 -16.44 -21.50
C PRO A 226 41.61 -15.50 -22.54
N ALA A 227 41.20 -14.31 -22.10
CA ALA A 227 40.76 -13.26 -23.02
C ALA A 227 41.86 -12.92 -24.03
N GLY A 228 41.47 -12.69 -25.29
CA GLY A 228 42.40 -12.53 -26.41
C GLY A 228 42.79 -13.83 -27.12
N GLN A 229 42.51 -15.02 -26.57
CA GLN A 229 42.71 -16.28 -27.30
C GLN A 229 41.82 -16.33 -28.55
N VAL A 230 42.42 -16.62 -29.71
CA VAL A 230 41.69 -16.95 -30.94
C VAL A 230 41.55 -18.47 -31.08
N ALA A 231 40.35 -18.94 -31.42
CA ALA A 231 40.06 -20.34 -31.69
C ALA A 231 39.16 -20.52 -32.92
N ALA A 232 39.25 -21.70 -33.55
CA ALA A 232 38.47 -22.07 -34.73
C ALA A 232 37.22 -22.89 -34.34
N PHE A 233 36.06 -22.47 -34.83
CA PHE A 233 34.77 -23.08 -34.53
C PHE A 233 34.11 -23.63 -35.80
N ALA A 234 33.59 -24.86 -35.70
CA ALA A 234 32.82 -25.51 -36.77
C ALA A 234 31.36 -25.02 -36.89
N MET A 235 30.97 -24.04 -36.08
CA MET A 235 29.64 -23.41 -36.03
C MET A 235 29.68 -22.02 -36.68
N ALA A 236 28.58 -21.62 -37.34
CA ALA A 236 28.51 -20.38 -38.11
C ALA A 236 28.21 -19.10 -37.27
N VAL A 237 28.00 -19.26 -35.96
CA VAL A 237 27.71 -18.18 -35.00
C VAL A 237 28.71 -18.31 -33.86
N ALA A 238 29.17 -17.20 -33.28
CA ALA A 238 30.07 -17.23 -32.12
C ALA A 238 29.33 -17.79 -30.88
N PRO A 239 29.93 -18.69 -30.10
CA PRO A 239 29.32 -19.17 -28.85
C PRO A 239 29.36 -18.09 -27.76
N ALA A 240 28.57 -18.29 -26.69
CA ALA A 240 28.52 -17.35 -25.57
C ALA A 240 29.90 -17.13 -24.93
N GLY A 241 30.25 -15.87 -24.67
CA GLY A 241 31.58 -15.48 -24.16
C GLY A 241 32.70 -15.52 -25.20
N TRP A 242 32.37 -15.48 -26.49
CA TRP A 242 33.29 -15.34 -27.61
C TRP A 242 32.71 -14.35 -28.63
N LEU A 243 33.57 -13.67 -29.38
CA LEU A 243 33.18 -12.78 -30.48
C LEU A 243 33.80 -13.25 -31.80
N ALA A 244 33.09 -13.11 -32.91
CA ALA A 244 33.64 -13.43 -34.23
C ALA A 244 34.78 -12.48 -34.61
N CYS A 245 35.87 -13.01 -35.16
CA CYS A 245 36.99 -12.22 -35.67
C CYS A 245 36.62 -11.61 -37.04
N ASN A 246 35.85 -10.52 -37.01
CA ASN A 246 35.23 -9.87 -38.18
C ASN A 246 35.54 -8.36 -38.31
N GLY A 247 36.56 -7.85 -37.61
CA GLY A 247 36.94 -6.44 -37.67
C GLY A 247 36.04 -5.46 -36.89
N ALA A 248 34.98 -5.93 -36.23
CA ALA A 248 34.01 -5.03 -35.58
C ALA A 248 34.63 -4.21 -34.44
N ALA A 249 34.19 -2.94 -34.31
CA ALA A 249 34.49 -2.11 -33.15
C ALA A 249 33.57 -2.49 -31.97
N VAL A 250 34.16 -2.73 -30.79
CA VAL A 250 33.46 -3.16 -29.58
C VAL A 250 33.87 -2.33 -28.36
N SER A 251 33.00 -2.25 -27.35
CA SER A 251 33.19 -1.42 -26.15
C SER A 251 34.35 -1.88 -25.27
N ARG A 252 35.23 -0.95 -24.90
CA ARG A 252 36.33 -1.16 -23.92
C ARG A 252 35.80 -1.42 -22.51
N GLU A 253 34.63 -0.88 -22.17
CA GLU A 253 34.00 -1.09 -20.86
C GLU A 253 33.36 -2.49 -20.79
N THR A 254 32.62 -2.89 -21.83
CA THR A 254 31.95 -4.20 -21.88
C THR A 254 32.95 -5.36 -21.99
N TYR A 255 34.08 -5.15 -22.68
CA TYR A 255 35.09 -6.17 -22.94
C TYR A 255 36.47 -5.77 -22.38
N ALA A 256 36.50 -5.27 -21.15
CA ALA A 256 37.71 -4.75 -20.51
C ALA A 256 38.86 -5.77 -20.41
N ALA A 257 38.56 -7.05 -20.18
CA ALA A 257 39.57 -8.12 -20.15
C ALA A 257 40.21 -8.34 -21.53
N LEU A 258 39.40 -8.45 -22.58
CA LEU A 258 39.88 -8.51 -23.96
C LEU A 258 40.64 -7.24 -24.39
N PHE A 259 40.16 -6.05 -24.03
CA PHE A 259 40.88 -4.80 -24.30
C PHE A 259 42.24 -4.75 -23.60
N SER A 260 42.32 -5.24 -22.35
CA SER A 260 43.61 -5.37 -21.65
C SER A 260 44.55 -6.41 -22.29
N ALA A 261 44.02 -7.37 -23.07
CA ALA A 261 44.81 -8.42 -23.70
C ALA A 261 45.31 -8.05 -25.11
N ILE A 262 44.50 -7.35 -25.92
CA ILE A 262 44.86 -7.01 -27.32
C ILE A 262 44.98 -5.51 -27.61
N SER A 263 44.60 -4.64 -26.67
CA SER A 263 44.65 -3.18 -26.80
C SER A 263 43.99 -2.70 -28.12
N THR A 264 44.64 -1.78 -28.83
CA THR A 264 44.21 -1.24 -30.13
C THR A 264 44.96 -1.83 -31.31
N GLU A 265 45.66 -2.96 -31.14
CA GLU A 265 46.54 -3.55 -32.16
C GLU A 265 45.80 -3.84 -33.47
N TRP A 266 44.58 -4.35 -33.37
CA TRP A 266 43.71 -4.68 -34.50
C TRP A 266 42.85 -3.50 -34.97
N GLY A 267 43.07 -2.31 -34.41
CA GLY A 267 42.37 -1.06 -34.72
C GLY A 267 41.89 -0.32 -33.46
N GLY A 268 41.97 1.01 -33.49
CA GLY A 268 41.65 1.88 -32.36
C GLY A 268 40.17 2.13 -32.08
N GLY A 269 39.25 1.59 -32.90
CA GLY A 269 37.83 1.92 -32.86
C GLY A 269 37.57 3.40 -33.14
N ASP A 270 36.73 4.02 -32.32
CA ASP A 270 36.51 5.47 -32.21
C ASP A 270 37.70 6.24 -31.58
N GLY A 271 38.78 5.55 -31.19
CA GLY A 271 39.93 6.13 -30.50
C GLY A 271 39.71 6.41 -29.00
N SER A 272 38.54 6.11 -28.45
CA SER A 272 38.16 6.50 -27.08
C SER A 272 37.45 5.37 -26.32
N THR A 273 36.22 5.04 -26.70
CA THR A 273 35.33 4.12 -25.98
C THR A 273 35.34 2.69 -26.53
N THR A 274 35.90 2.49 -27.72
CA THR A 274 35.90 1.22 -28.45
C THR A 274 37.28 0.82 -28.96
N PHE A 275 37.41 -0.44 -29.37
CA PHE A 275 38.58 -1.02 -30.04
C PHE A 275 38.11 -2.04 -31.07
N ASN A 276 38.92 -2.36 -32.08
CA ASN A 276 38.55 -3.34 -33.10
C ASN A 276 38.95 -4.75 -32.68
N LEU A 277 38.10 -5.72 -33.05
CA LEU A 277 38.46 -7.13 -33.09
C LEU A 277 39.38 -7.40 -34.31
N PRO A 278 40.17 -8.49 -34.31
CA PRO A 278 40.81 -8.99 -35.52
C PRO A 278 39.78 -9.23 -36.64
N ASP A 279 40.14 -8.99 -37.90
CA ASP A 279 39.38 -9.49 -39.04
C ASP A 279 40.16 -10.64 -39.69
N LEU A 280 39.68 -11.86 -39.50
CA LEU A 280 40.36 -13.09 -39.95
C LEU A 280 39.54 -13.84 -41.02
N ARG A 281 38.61 -13.13 -41.67
CA ARG A 281 37.67 -13.71 -42.64
C ARG A 281 38.33 -13.89 -44.00
N GLY A 282 38.75 -15.12 -44.29
CA GLY A 282 39.45 -15.48 -45.54
C GLY A 282 40.96 -15.58 -45.37
N GLU A 283 41.48 -15.17 -44.22
CA GLU A 283 42.91 -15.11 -43.95
C GLU A 283 43.53 -16.46 -43.53
N PHE A 284 44.81 -16.65 -43.87
CA PHE A 284 45.64 -17.72 -43.32
C PHE A 284 46.48 -17.21 -42.16
N LEU A 285 46.30 -17.82 -40.98
CA LEU A 285 47.13 -17.50 -39.81
C LEU A 285 48.54 -18.08 -39.96
N ARG A 286 49.55 -17.19 -39.96
CA ARG A 286 50.97 -17.54 -39.82
C ARG A 286 51.43 -17.20 -38.40
N GLY A 287 52.25 -18.05 -37.79
CA GLY A 287 52.95 -17.68 -36.55
C GLY A 287 53.78 -16.41 -36.73
N TRP A 288 53.81 -15.55 -35.71
CA TRP A 288 54.72 -14.41 -35.66
C TRP A 288 56.16 -14.91 -35.44
N ASP A 289 57.16 -14.20 -35.97
CA ASP A 289 58.56 -14.64 -35.92
C ASP A 289 59.18 -14.51 -34.53
N ASP A 290 58.77 -13.48 -33.77
CA ASP A 290 59.20 -13.20 -32.38
C ASP A 290 60.73 -13.33 -32.17
N GLY A 291 61.51 -12.81 -33.12
CA GLY A 291 62.97 -12.79 -33.09
C GLY A 291 63.66 -14.09 -33.51
N ARG A 292 62.95 -15.04 -34.11
CA ARG A 292 63.54 -16.29 -34.66
C ARG A 292 64.41 -16.04 -35.90
N GLY A 293 64.16 -14.98 -36.66
CA GLY A 293 64.96 -14.57 -37.82
C GLY A 293 64.61 -15.27 -39.15
N ILE A 294 63.42 -15.87 -39.26
CA ILE A 294 62.95 -16.51 -40.51
C ILE A 294 62.02 -15.58 -41.30
N ASP A 295 61.26 -14.75 -40.59
CA ASP A 295 60.25 -13.83 -41.12
C ASP A 295 60.35 -12.49 -40.36
N ALA A 296 61.59 -11.97 -40.34
CA ALA A 296 62.05 -10.92 -39.41
C ALA A 296 61.55 -9.51 -39.75
N ASP A 297 61.20 -9.26 -41.00
CA ASP A 297 60.74 -7.95 -41.50
C ASP A 297 59.21 -7.74 -41.28
N ARG A 298 58.56 -8.60 -40.48
CA ARG A 298 57.11 -8.62 -40.29
C ARG A 298 56.71 -8.37 -38.83
N ASP A 299 55.99 -7.26 -38.62
CA ASP A 299 55.42 -6.89 -37.33
C ASP A 299 54.32 -7.84 -36.85
N PHE A 300 54.00 -7.78 -35.57
CA PHE A 300 52.83 -8.48 -35.01
C PHE A 300 51.54 -7.94 -35.66
N ALA A 301 50.52 -8.81 -35.76
CA ALA A 301 49.20 -8.51 -36.36
C ALA A 301 49.18 -7.93 -37.80
N SER A 302 50.33 -7.71 -38.45
CA SER A 302 50.41 -7.09 -39.77
C SER A 302 49.77 -7.96 -40.87
N PHE A 303 49.06 -7.32 -41.80
CA PHE A 303 48.55 -7.94 -43.02
C PHE A 303 49.66 -8.14 -44.06
N GLN A 304 49.64 -9.30 -44.74
CA GLN A 304 50.49 -9.57 -45.90
C GLN A 304 49.60 -10.00 -47.07
N ALA A 305 49.75 -9.37 -48.24
CA ALA A 305 49.10 -9.78 -49.47
C ALA A 305 49.64 -11.14 -49.96
N ASP A 306 48.97 -11.77 -50.92
CA ASP A 306 49.48 -12.99 -51.55
C ASP A 306 50.76 -12.70 -52.37
N GLU A 307 51.71 -13.62 -52.29
CA GLU A 307 52.97 -13.54 -53.03
C GLU A 307 53.35 -14.91 -53.58
N LEU A 308 53.72 -14.96 -54.86
CA LEU A 308 54.37 -16.11 -55.47
C LEU A 308 55.87 -15.89 -55.43
N LYS A 309 56.63 -16.90 -54.97
CA LYS A 309 58.08 -16.88 -55.03
C LYS A 309 58.55 -16.64 -56.48
N GLU A 310 59.46 -15.69 -56.65
CA GLU A 310 60.07 -15.38 -57.95
C GLU A 310 60.61 -16.67 -58.60
N HIS A 311 60.22 -16.87 -59.86
CA HIS A 311 60.67 -17.96 -60.70
C HIS A 311 60.58 -17.58 -62.17
N ALA A 312 61.41 -18.20 -63.00
CA ALA A 312 61.44 -17.98 -64.44
C ALA A 312 61.33 -19.30 -65.21
N HIS A 313 60.69 -19.27 -66.38
CA HIS A 313 60.55 -20.42 -67.28
C HIS A 313 61.47 -20.26 -68.49
N GLY A 314 62.38 -21.21 -68.70
CA GLY A 314 63.29 -21.22 -69.85
C GLY A 314 62.71 -21.99 -71.04
N LEU A 315 62.26 -21.28 -72.08
CA LEU A 315 61.82 -21.90 -73.34
C LEU A 315 63.04 -22.31 -74.17
N LYS A 316 63.14 -23.60 -74.54
CA LYS A 316 64.18 -24.11 -75.45
C LYS A 316 63.67 -24.10 -76.89
N ILE A 317 64.05 -23.07 -77.65
CA ILE A 317 63.77 -22.97 -79.09
C ILE A 317 65.00 -23.48 -79.85
N SER A 318 64.81 -24.41 -80.81
CA SER A 318 65.91 -25.16 -81.44
C SER A 318 66.45 -24.59 -82.76
N THR A 319 65.93 -23.45 -83.22
CA THR A 319 66.41 -22.71 -84.40
C THR A 319 66.16 -21.22 -84.20
N GLU A 320 67.04 -20.37 -84.74
CA GLU A 320 67.07 -18.91 -84.50
C GLU A 320 65.73 -18.20 -84.77
N LEU A 321 64.95 -17.97 -83.71
CA LEU A 321 63.76 -17.13 -83.72
C LEU A 321 63.46 -16.62 -82.30
N TYR A 322 63.50 -15.30 -82.11
CA TYR A 322 62.98 -14.68 -80.89
C TYR A 322 61.46 -14.51 -81.04
N ALA A 323 60.70 -15.16 -80.16
CA ALA A 323 59.26 -15.03 -80.08
C ALA A 323 58.84 -14.82 -78.61
N SER A 324 58.15 -13.72 -78.36
CA SER A 324 57.10 -13.62 -77.36
C SER A 324 55.79 -14.27 -77.95
N HIS A 325 54.74 -14.65 -77.19
CA HIS A 325 53.49 -15.31 -77.74
C HIS A 325 52.23 -15.20 -76.83
N ASP A 326 51.06 -14.70 -77.32
CA ASP A 326 49.98 -14.15 -76.45
C ASP A 326 48.57 -14.74 -76.56
N GLY A 327 48.01 -14.99 -75.37
CA GLY A 327 47.28 -14.02 -74.54
C GLY A 327 46.11 -13.20 -75.07
N SER A 328 45.99 -12.87 -76.36
CA SER A 328 44.78 -12.21 -76.87
C SER A 328 44.41 -12.70 -78.27
N GLU A 329 43.21 -13.26 -78.37
CA GLU A 329 42.75 -14.02 -79.52
C GLU A 329 42.17 -13.10 -80.61
N GLU A 330 42.92 -12.86 -81.69
CA GLU A 330 42.52 -13.22 -83.06
C GLU A 330 43.57 -12.77 -84.11
N ASN A 331 43.90 -13.69 -85.02
CA ASN A 331 44.67 -13.50 -86.27
C ASN A 331 46.21 -13.42 -86.16
N ASP A 332 46.85 -14.60 -86.06
CA ASP A 332 48.30 -14.81 -86.09
C ASP A 332 48.95 -14.28 -87.38
N ARG A 333 49.89 -13.33 -87.25
CA ARG A 333 50.61 -12.72 -88.37
C ARG A 333 52.09 -12.57 -88.06
N MET A 334 52.92 -13.34 -88.75
CA MET A 334 54.38 -13.27 -88.64
C MET A 334 54.91 -11.86 -88.91
N VAL A 335 55.39 -11.18 -87.86
CA VAL A 335 56.08 -9.89 -87.97
C VAL A 335 57.60 -10.16 -88.05
N ARG A 336 58.20 -9.76 -89.17
CA ARG A 336 59.67 -9.60 -89.24
C ARG A 336 60.04 -8.38 -88.40
N ALA A 337 61.18 -8.46 -87.70
CA ALA A 337 61.73 -7.42 -86.83
C ALA A 337 61.43 -5.99 -87.33
N SER A 338 60.43 -5.38 -86.69
CA SER A 338 60.23 -3.94 -86.64
C SER A 338 60.58 -3.49 -85.22
N ASP A 339 60.94 -2.22 -85.07
CA ASP A 339 61.57 -1.69 -83.85
C ASP A 339 60.58 -1.49 -82.67
N ALA A 340 59.48 -2.23 -82.66
CA ALA A 340 58.37 -2.11 -81.71
C ALA A 340 58.16 -3.45 -80.96
N PRO A 341 58.15 -3.46 -79.62
CA PRO A 341 58.01 -4.68 -78.85
C PRO A 341 56.60 -5.23 -78.98
N GLN A 342 56.46 -6.41 -79.61
CA GLN A 342 55.27 -7.22 -79.41
C GLN A 342 55.38 -7.87 -78.02
N ALA A 343 54.71 -7.26 -77.03
CA ALA A 343 54.18 -7.97 -75.85
C ALA A 343 53.28 -9.12 -76.33
N ASN A 344 53.02 -10.15 -75.51
CA ASN A 344 53.42 -11.49 -75.96
C ASN A 344 53.32 -12.61 -74.87
N TYR A 345 52.19 -12.86 -74.20
CA TYR A 345 52.06 -13.66 -72.93
C TYR A 345 51.19 -14.95 -72.94
N ILE A 346 51.67 -16.10 -72.41
CA ILE A 346 50.91 -17.37 -72.27
C ILE A 346 49.57 -17.18 -71.51
N SER A 347 48.51 -17.89 -71.89
CA SER A 347 47.19 -17.75 -71.24
C SER A 347 47.21 -18.09 -69.74
N ALA A 348 46.56 -17.24 -68.93
CA ALA A 348 46.51 -17.40 -67.50
C ALA A 348 45.60 -18.57 -67.09
N ALA A 349 46.15 -19.52 -66.32
CA ALA A 349 45.41 -20.63 -65.72
C ALA A 349 45.57 -20.59 -64.19
N GLY A 350 44.45 -20.47 -63.47
CA GLY A 350 44.45 -20.32 -62.01
C GLY A 350 43.24 -19.53 -61.51
N GLY A 351 43.37 -18.96 -60.32
CA GLY A 351 42.45 -17.98 -59.76
C GLY A 351 43.20 -16.71 -59.33
N THR A 352 42.49 -15.77 -58.69
CA THR A 352 43.05 -14.51 -58.19
C THR A 352 43.92 -14.64 -56.94
N GLU A 353 44.13 -15.86 -56.43
CA GLU A 353 44.83 -16.15 -55.18
C GLU A 353 45.47 -17.54 -55.30
N THR A 354 46.74 -17.69 -54.89
CA THR A 354 47.38 -19.01 -54.77
C THR A 354 47.22 -19.54 -53.35
N ARG A 355 46.42 -20.61 -53.18
CA ARG A 355 46.08 -21.14 -51.85
C ARG A 355 46.10 -22.66 -51.73
N PRO A 356 46.48 -23.22 -50.57
CA PRO A 356 46.26 -24.63 -50.25
C PRO A 356 44.78 -25.01 -50.27
N ARG A 357 44.49 -26.30 -50.47
CA ARG A 357 43.14 -26.86 -50.25
C ARG A 357 42.73 -26.63 -48.80
N ASN A 358 41.66 -25.86 -48.59
CA ASN A 358 41.18 -25.47 -47.27
C ASN A 358 39.67 -25.75 -47.11
N ARG A 359 39.18 -25.57 -45.87
CA ARG A 359 37.76 -25.51 -45.51
C ARG A 359 37.59 -24.38 -44.51
N ALA A 360 36.68 -23.46 -44.79
CA ALA A 360 36.39 -22.35 -43.89
C ALA A 360 35.73 -22.82 -42.58
N VAL A 361 36.11 -22.15 -41.50
CA VAL A 361 35.61 -22.28 -40.11
C VAL A 361 35.50 -20.87 -39.53
N LEU A 362 34.68 -20.69 -38.50
CA LEU A 362 34.54 -19.38 -37.86
C LEU A 362 35.69 -19.18 -36.87
N TYR A 363 36.55 -18.18 -37.09
CA TYR A 363 37.46 -17.72 -36.04
C TYR A 363 36.69 -16.86 -35.04
N CYS A 364 36.87 -17.15 -33.75
CA CYS A 364 36.38 -16.31 -32.67
C CYS A 364 37.49 -16.02 -31.66
N ILE A 365 37.38 -14.87 -31.01
CA ILE A 365 38.25 -14.41 -29.93
C ILE A 365 37.52 -14.44 -28.59
N LYS A 366 38.22 -14.88 -27.54
CA LYS A 366 37.68 -14.98 -26.19
C LYS A 366 37.55 -13.59 -25.56
N THR A 367 36.35 -13.27 -25.04
CA THR A 367 36.03 -11.99 -24.37
C THR A 367 36.49 -11.94 -22.92
#